data_AF-A0ABD5DGF0-F1
#
_entry.id   AF-A0ABD5DGF0-F1
#
_cell.length_a   1.000
_cell.length_b   1.000
_cell.length_c   1.000
_cell.angle_alpha   90.00
_cell.angle_beta   90.00
_cell.angle_gamma   90.00
#
_symmetry.space_group_name_H-M   'P 1'
#
loop_
_entity.id
_entity.type
_entity.pdbx_description
1 polymer ?
#
loop_
_entity_poly.entity_id
_entity_poly.type
_entity_poly.pdbx_seq_one_letter_code
_entity_poly.pdbx_strand_id
1 'polypeptide(L)'
;LHYGTSVFEGIRCYDSHKGPVVFRHREHMQRLHDSAKIYRFPVSQSVDELMEACREVIRTNNLTSAYIRPLVFVGDVGMGVNPPPGYN
;
A
#
# COMPACT_ATOMS: atom_id res chain seq x y z
N LEU A 1 16.51 0.98 -0.27
CA LEU A 1 16.61 1.53 -1.65
C LEU A 1 17.49 0.71 -2.60
N HIS A 2 18.56 0.06 -2.13
CA HIS A 2 19.58 -0.56 -2.98
C HIS A 2 19.11 -1.71 -3.90
N TYR A 3 18.09 -2.47 -3.49
CA TYR A 3 17.77 -3.76 -4.13
C TYR A 3 16.43 -3.80 -4.85
N GLY A 4 15.75 -2.66 -5.02
CA GLY A 4 14.40 -2.63 -5.61
C GLY A 4 13.36 -3.46 -4.84
N THR A 5 13.62 -3.73 -3.56
CA THR A 5 12.80 -4.58 -2.68
C THR A 5 11.57 -3.82 -2.18
N SER A 6 10.64 -3.56 -3.09
CA SER A 6 9.36 -2.93 -2.78
C SER A 6 8.23 -3.43 -3.69
N VAL A 7 7.00 -3.28 -3.21
CA VAL A 7 5.77 -3.49 -3.98
C VAL A 7 4.88 -2.27 -3.77
N PHE A 8 4.12 -1.88 -4.79
CA PHE A 8 3.28 -0.69 -4.72
C PHE A 8 1.98 -0.88 -5.50
N GLU A 9 1.02 0.01 -5.23
CA GLU A 9 -0.22 0.09 -5.97
C GLU A 9 -0.51 1.48 -6.53
N GLY A 10 -1.34 1.52 -7.56
CA GLY A 10 -1.85 2.75 -8.13
C GLY A 10 -3.35 2.80 -8.05
N ILE A 11 -3.89 3.66 -7.18
CA ILE A 11 -5.31 3.71 -6.87
C ILE A 11 -5.85 5.11 -7.19
N ARG A 12 -7.07 5.21 -7.72
CA ARG A 12 -7.75 6.48 -7.96
C ARG A 12 -8.92 6.67 -7.00
N CYS A 13 -8.96 7.85 -6.40
CA CYS A 13 -10.19 8.42 -5.83
C CYS A 13 -10.80 9.36 -6.87
N TYR A 14 -12.10 9.24 -7.09
CA TYR A 14 -12.86 10.09 -8.00
C TYR A 14 -13.91 10.87 -7.23
N ASP A 15 -14.09 12.14 -7.59
CA ASP A 15 -15.27 12.88 -7.19
C ASP A 15 -16.44 12.42 -8.07
N SER A 16 -17.48 11.86 -7.43
CA SER A 16 -18.59 11.21 -8.11
C SER A 16 -19.92 11.73 -7.60
N HIS A 17 -21.01 11.31 -8.23
CA HIS A 17 -22.37 11.61 -7.74
C HIS A 17 -22.67 11.04 -6.32
N LYS A 18 -21.78 10.23 -5.75
CA LYS A 18 -21.85 9.71 -4.36
C LYS A 18 -20.85 10.39 -3.43
N GLY A 19 -20.19 11.46 -3.88
CA GLY A 19 -19.01 12.05 -3.25
C GLY A 19 -17.72 11.31 -3.63
N PRO A 20 -16.62 11.54 -2.89
CA PRO A 20 -15.32 10.92 -3.15
C PRO A 20 -15.36 9.40 -2.99
N VAL A 21 -15.03 8.66 -4.05
CA VAL A 21 -15.05 7.19 -4.06
C VAL A 21 -13.72 6.63 -4.55
N VAL A 22 -13.20 5.62 -3.84
CA VAL A 22 -11.98 4.91 -4.23
C VAL A 22 -12.37 3.71 -5.10
N PHE A 23 -11.98 3.74 -6.37
CA PHE A 23 -12.37 2.73 -7.34
C PHE A 23 -11.61 1.42 -7.12
N ARG A 24 -12.34 0.29 -7.02
CA ARG A 24 -11.79 -1.07 -6.81
C ARG A 24 -10.79 -1.16 -5.64
N HIS A 25 -11.09 -0.44 -4.56
CA HIS A 25 -10.17 -0.23 -3.45
C HIS A 25 -9.68 -1.54 -2.83
N ARG A 26 -10.58 -2.49 -2.56
CA ARG A 26 -10.24 -3.77 -1.95
C ARG A 26 -9.34 -4.59 -2.86
N GLU A 27 -9.61 -4.62 -4.16
CA GLU A 27 -8.83 -5.40 -5.11
C GLU A 27 -7.41 -4.89 -5.26
N HIS A 28 -7.21 -3.57 -5.22
CA HIS A 28 -5.87 -3.00 -5.18
C HIS A 28 -5.12 -3.39 -3.90
N MET A 29 -5.73 -3.26 -2.73
CA MET A 29 -5.06 -3.64 -1.47
C MET A 29 -4.82 -5.15 -1.37
N GLN A 30 -5.72 -5.97 -1.91
CA GLN A 30 -5.49 -7.41 -2.03
C GLN A 30 -4.29 -7.71 -2.93
N ARG A 31 -4.18 -7.04 -4.09
CA ARG A 31 -3.05 -7.23 -5.01
C ARG A 31 -1.73 -6.73 -4.41
N LEU A 32 -1.75 -5.71 -3.56
CA LEU A 32 -0.57 -5.30 -2.79
C LEU A 32 -0.10 -6.43 -1.85
N HIS A 33 -1.02 -7.06 -1.12
CA HIS A 33 -0.73 -8.25 -0.31
C HIS A 33 -0.21 -9.42 -1.15
N ASP A 34 -0.85 -9.69 -2.29
CA ASP A 34 -0.44 -10.78 -3.17
C ASP A 34 0.97 -10.54 -3.72
N SER A 35 1.28 -9.29 -4.08
CA SER A 35 2.62 -8.87 -4.54
C SER A 35 3.66 -9.05 -3.45
N ALA A 36 3.37 -8.60 -2.22
CA ALA A 36 4.24 -8.80 -1.07
C ALA A 36 4.45 -10.29 -0.76
N LYS A 37 3.39 -11.09 -0.86
CA LYS A 37 3.41 -12.55 -0.64
C LYS A 37 4.34 -13.28 -1.60
N ILE A 38 4.37 -12.89 -2.88
CA ILE A 38 5.29 -13.48 -3.87
C ILE A 38 6.75 -13.36 -3.43
N TYR A 39 7.13 -12.19 -2.89
CA TYR A 39 8.48 -11.91 -2.37
C TYR A 39 8.67 -12.29 -0.90
N ARG A 40 7.63 -12.80 -0.23
CA ARG A 40 7.63 -13.14 1.20
C ARG A 40 7.94 -11.95 2.09
N PHE A 41 7.56 -10.74 1.67
CA PHE A 41 7.65 -9.56 2.53
C PHE A 41 6.62 -9.68 3.65
N PRO A 42 7.01 -9.46 4.91
CA PRO A 42 6.06 -9.35 6.00
C PRO A 42 5.21 -8.09 5.79
N VAL A 43 3.89 -8.25 5.89
CA VAL A 43 2.94 -7.13 5.89
C VAL A 43 2.08 -7.32 7.11
N SER A 44 2.26 -6.44 8.09
CA SER A 44 1.58 -6.53 9.39
C SER A 44 0.14 -6.03 9.33
N GLN A 45 -0.14 -5.07 8.46
CA GLN A 45 -1.47 -4.53 8.24
C GLN A 45 -2.31 -5.50 7.40
N SER A 46 -3.57 -5.65 7.76
CA SER A 46 -4.59 -6.33 6.96
C SER A 46 -5.07 -5.45 5.80
N VAL A 47 -5.71 -6.08 4.81
CA VAL A 47 -6.36 -5.37 3.69
C VAL A 47 -7.34 -4.29 4.18
N ASP A 48 -8.10 -4.56 5.25
CA ASP A 48 -9.07 -3.60 5.78
C ASP A 48 -8.41 -2.40 6.48
N GLU A 49 -7.32 -2.64 7.22
CA GLU A 49 -6.53 -1.57 7.84
C GLU A 49 -5.86 -0.68 6.78
N LEU A 50 -5.29 -1.28 5.72
CA LEU A 50 -4.72 -0.52 4.60
C LEU A 50 -5.78 0.31 3.86
N MET A 51 -6.97 -0.27 3.66
CA MET A 51 -8.09 0.45 3.07
C MET A 51 -8.54 1.62 3.95
N GLU A 52 -8.57 1.47 5.28
CA GLU A 52 -8.92 2.56 6.18
C GLU A 52 -7.85 3.66 6.17
N ALA A 53 -6.57 3.29 6.27
CA ALA A 53 -5.46 4.24 6.17
C ALA A 53 -5.49 5.03 4.86
N CYS A 54 -5.82 4.40 3.74
CA CYS A 54 -6.00 5.07 2.45
C CYS A 54 -7.15 6.09 2.48
N ARG A 55 -8.31 5.74 3.06
CA ARG A 55 -9.43 6.67 3.23
C ARG A 55 -9.06 7.84 4.14
N GLU A 56 -8.35 7.57 5.23
CA GLU A 56 -7.87 8.58 6.16
C GLU A 56 -6.94 9.58 5.49
N VAL A 57 -5.93 9.12 4.74
CA VAL A 57 -5.01 9.99 4.00
C VAL A 57 -5.75 10.92 3.04
N ILE A 58 -6.77 10.40 2.33
CA ILE A 58 -7.61 11.22 1.44
C ILE A 58 -8.36 12.32 2.23
N ARG A 59 -8.99 11.95 3.36
CA ARG A 59 -9.76 12.89 4.19
C ARG A 59 -8.89 13.95 4.84
N THR A 60 -7.76 13.56 5.42
CA THR A 60 -6.83 14.45 6.12
C THR A 60 -6.19 15.48 5.19
N ASN A 61 -6.09 15.17 3.89
CA ASN A 61 -5.61 16.11 2.87
C ASN A 61 -6.74 16.87 2.15
N ASN A 62 -8.00 16.72 2.60
CA ASN A 62 -9.18 17.36 2.02
C ASN A 62 -9.32 17.10 0.50
N LEU A 63 -8.95 15.91 0.04
CA LEU A 63 -8.98 15.57 -1.39
C LEU A 63 -10.33 14.94 -1.77
N THR A 64 -10.96 15.43 -2.83
CA THR A 64 -12.19 14.83 -3.41
C THR A 64 -11.90 13.95 -4.63
N SER A 65 -10.78 14.19 -5.30
CA SER A 65 -10.25 13.39 -6.42
C SER A 65 -8.73 13.31 -6.28
N ALA A 66 -8.16 12.11 -6.37
CA ALA A 66 -6.75 11.89 -6.07
C ALA A 66 -6.18 10.65 -6.76
N TYR A 67 -4.86 10.61 -6.87
CA TYR A 67 -4.11 9.39 -7.10
C TYR A 67 -3.39 8.99 -5.81
N ILE A 68 -3.55 7.74 -5.39
CA ILE A 68 -3.00 7.19 -4.15
C ILE A 68 -1.95 6.13 -4.49
N ARG A 69 -0.84 6.16 -3.75
CA ARG A 69 0.33 5.30 -3.96
C ARG A 69 0.69 4.56 -2.67
N PRO A 70 0.00 3.46 -2.31
CA PRO A 70 0.48 2.56 -1.27
C PRO A 70 1.84 1.97 -1.69
N LEU A 71 2.79 1.89 -0.75
CA LEU A 71 4.14 1.36 -0.97
C LEU A 71 4.55 0.55 0.26
N VAL A 72 4.88 -0.72 0.04
CA VAL A 72 5.53 -1.60 1.02
C VAL A 72 6.97 -1.79 0.55
N PHE A 73 7.94 -1.61 1.43
CA PHE A 73 9.36 -1.73 1.08
C PHE A 73 10.17 -2.28 2.25
N VAL A 74 11.25 -3.00 1.93
CA VAL A 74 12.23 -3.41 2.93
C VAL A 74 13.04 -2.18 3.36
N GLY A 75 12.95 -1.86 4.65
CA GLY A 75 13.57 -0.68 5.26
C GLY A 75 15.06 -0.85 5.55
N ASP A 76 15.51 -0.18 6.61
CA ASP A 76 16.90 -0.26 7.07
C ASP A 76 17.12 -1.51 7.92
N VAL A 77 17.53 -2.61 7.27
CA VAL A 77 17.72 -3.93 7.89
C VAL A 77 19.11 -4.52 7.60
N GLY A 78 20.05 -3.66 7.18
CA GLY A 78 21.40 -4.04 6.74
C GLY A 78 21.56 -4.16 5.22
N MET A 79 22.80 -4.38 4.80
CA MET A 79 23.19 -4.35 3.38
C MET A 79 23.09 -5.71 2.66
N GLY A 80 22.69 -6.79 3.33
CA GLY A 80 22.50 -8.08 2.66
C GLY A 80 21.28 -8.05 1.73
N VAL A 81 21.38 -8.67 0.54
CA VAL A 81 20.22 -8.80 -0.38
C VAL A 81 19.08 -9.61 0.24
N ASN A 82 19.43 -10.60 1.06
CA ASN A 82 18.48 -11.34 1.89
C ASN A 82 18.33 -10.58 3.23
N PRO A 83 17.13 -10.11 3.57
CA PRO A 83 16.89 -9.48 4.87
C PRO A 83 17.20 -10.43 6.04
N PRO A 84 17.57 -9.89 7.22
CA PRO A 84 17.87 -10.71 8.39
C PRO A 84 16.63 -11.47 8.87
N PRO A 85 16.79 -12.65 9.50
CA PRO A 85 15.68 -13.37 10.09
C PRO A 85 14.88 -12.52 11.08
N GLY A 86 13.55 -12.61 11.03
CA GLY A 86 12.68 -11.93 11.99
C GLY A 86 12.43 -10.44 11.72
N TYR A 87 12.91 -9.88 10.60
CA TYR A 87 12.48 -8.54 10.18
C TYR A 87 10.98 -8.50 9.90
N ASN A 88 10.36 -7.35 10.15
CA ASN A 88 8.93 -7.14 10.14
C ASN A 88 8.56 -5.73 9.70
#